data_AF-A0A7C1F9W2-F1
#
_entry.id   AF-A0A7C1F9W2-F1
#
_cell.length_a   1.000
_cell.length_b   1.000
_cell.length_c   1.000
_cell.angle_alpha   90.00
_cell.angle_beta   90.00
_cell.angle_gamma   90.00
#
_symmetry.space_group_name_H-M   'P 1'
#
loop_
_entity.id
_entity.type
_entity.pdbx_description
1 polymer ?
#
loop_
_entity_poly.entity_id
_entity_poly.type
_entity_poly.pdbx_seq_one_letter_code
_entity_poly.pdbx_strand_id
1 'polypeptide(L)'
;MNPSGTQRWLCRNCRRVYTPEPKPLGYDDATRLAAVKLYMDGMNIRRIGRTLGVNHQNVANWVKAHVVQLPAAPVPTEVETIEVDELFTFVEKKSLPT
;
A
#
# COMPACT_ATOMS: atom_id res chain seq x y z
N MET A 1 30.08 -1.71 5.07
CA MET A 1 28.86 -0.91 4.80
C MET A 1 27.64 -1.85 4.89
N ASN A 2 26.51 -1.43 5.44
CA ASN A 2 25.30 -2.28 5.44
C ASN A 2 24.57 -2.19 4.08
N PRO A 3 23.59 -3.07 3.78
CA PRO A 3 22.86 -3.04 2.50
C PRO A 3 22.15 -1.72 2.19
N SER A 4 21.81 -0.94 3.23
CA SER A 4 21.20 0.39 3.08
C SER A 4 22.22 1.51 2.80
N GLY A 5 23.52 1.20 2.75
CA GLY A 5 24.60 2.16 2.49
C GLY A 5 24.93 3.08 3.67
N THR A 6 24.43 2.79 4.87
CA THR A 6 24.70 3.57 6.08
C THR A 6 25.86 2.95 6.88
N GLN A 7 26.61 3.81 7.59
CA GLN A 7 27.76 3.39 8.38
C GLN A 7 27.29 2.70 9.67
N ARG A 8 27.83 1.51 9.94
CA ARG A 8 27.67 0.84 11.23
C ARG A 8 28.83 1.18 12.15
N TRP A 9 28.52 1.48 13.40
CA TRP A 9 29.47 1.86 14.44
C TRP A 9 29.49 0.80 15.53
N LEU A 10 30.66 0.54 16.11
CA LEU A 10 30.83 -0.33 17.26
C LEU A 10 31.07 0.54 18.49
N CYS A 11 30.19 0.46 19.49
CA CYS A 11 30.44 1.12 20.77
C CYS A 11 31.63 0.47 21.47
N ARG A 12 32.67 1.25 21.80
CA ARG A 12 33.87 0.72 22.49
C ARG A 12 33.61 0.28 23.93
N ASN A 13 32.61 0.88 24.60
CA ASN A 13 32.28 0.57 25.99
C ASN A 13 31.43 -0.71 26.12
N CYS A 14 30.33 -0.82 25.36
CA CYS A 14 29.39 -1.93 25.49
C CYS A 14 29.46 -2.96 24.34
N ARG A 15 30.35 -2.77 23.36
CA ARG A 15 30.51 -3.61 22.16
C ARG A 15 29.25 -3.80 21.31
N ARG A 16 28.19 -2.99 21.50
CA ARG A 16 26.99 -3.01 20.66
C ARG A 16 27.26 -2.35 19.31
N VAL A 17 26.82 -3.00 18.24
CA VAL A 17 26.82 -2.44 16.89
C VAL A 17 25.52 -1.67 16.67
N TYR A 18 25.62 -0.43 16.19
CA TYR A 18 24.47 0.43 15.90
C TYR A 18 24.71 1.27 14.63
N THR A 19 23.66 1.91 14.13
CA THR A 19 23.72 2.83 12.99
C THR A 19 23.29 4.19 13.51
N PRO A 20 24.18 5.20 13.60
CA PRO A 20 23.84 6.51 14.19
C PRO A 20 22.74 7.24 13.42
N GLU A 21 22.80 7.16 12.10
CA GLU A 21 21.82 7.73 11.18
C GLU A 21 21.22 6.59 10.35
N PRO A 22 20.27 5.82 10.91
CA PRO A 22 19.59 4.80 10.14
C PRO A 22 18.71 5.49 9.09
N LYS A 23 18.79 5.03 7.84
CA LYS A 23 17.80 5.43 6.84
C LYS A 23 16.41 5.05 7.34
N PRO A 24 15.40 5.94 7.22
CA PRO A 24 14.04 5.61 7.59
C PRO A 24 13.61 4.36 6.84
N LEU A 25 13.10 3.38 7.58
CA LEU A 25 12.61 2.14 7.01
C LEU A 25 11.23 2.39 6.40
N GLY A 26 11.15 2.27 5.07
CA GLY A 26 9.90 2.37 4.34
C GLY A 26 9.58 3.77 3.82
N TYR A 27 8.32 3.97 3.47
CA TYR A 27 7.79 5.20 2.89
C TYR A 27 7.04 6.00 3.95
N ASP A 28 7.12 7.33 3.86
CA ASP A 28 6.38 8.26 4.69
C ASP A 28 4.86 8.13 4.47
N ASP A 29 4.08 8.57 5.46
CA ASP A 29 2.63 8.41 5.43
C ASP A 29 1.96 9.25 4.33
N ALA A 30 2.56 10.37 3.93
CA ALA A 30 2.01 11.19 2.85
C ALA A 30 2.11 10.45 1.50
N THR A 31 3.23 9.77 1.23
CA THR A 31 3.39 8.91 0.05
C THR A 31 2.39 7.76 0.05
N ARG A 32 2.15 7.11 1.20
CA ARG A 32 1.16 6.03 1.31
C ARG A 32 -0.25 6.52 1.02
N LEU A 33 -0.62 7.65 1.61
CA LEU A 33 -1.95 8.25 1.44
C LEU A 33 -2.16 8.76 0.00
N ALA A 34 -1.12 9.31 -0.64
CA ALA A 34 -1.15 9.66 -2.06
C ALA A 34 -1.37 8.42 -2.94
N ALA A 35 -0.70 7.30 -2.65
CA ALA A 35 -0.89 6.06 -3.39
C ALA A 35 -2.33 5.52 -3.29
N VAL A 36 -2.94 5.60 -2.11
CA VAL A 36 -4.34 5.19 -1.89
C VAL A 36 -5.31 6.10 -2.66
N LYS A 37 -5.11 7.42 -2.62
CA LYS A 37 -5.94 8.38 -3.37
C LYS A 37 -5.91 8.11 -4.87
N LEU A 38 -4.71 7.95 -5.44
CA LEU A 38 -4.57 7.66 -6.87
C LEU A 38 -5.26 6.34 -7.26
N TYR A 39 -5.29 5.35 -6.37
CA TYR A 39 -6.03 4.11 -6.60
C TYR A 39 -7.55 4.34 -6.60
N MET A 40 -8.07 5.13 -5.66
CA MET A 40 -9.48 5.53 -5.62
C MET A 40 -9.89 6.32 -6.88
N ASP A 41 -8.98 7.13 -7.43
CA ASP A 41 -9.16 7.85 -8.70
C ASP A 41 -9.09 6.93 -9.94
N GLY A 42 -8.96 5.61 -9.75
CA GLY A 42 -8.97 4.61 -10.83
C GLY A 42 -7.60 4.36 -11.49
N MET A 43 -6.50 4.87 -10.92
CA MET A 43 -5.19 4.65 -11.50
C MET A 43 -4.69 3.22 -11.26
N ASN A 44 -4.14 2.60 -12.31
CA ASN A 44 -3.56 1.26 -12.21
C ASN A 44 -2.39 1.21 -11.20
N ILE A 45 -2.33 0.18 -10.35
CA ILE A 45 -1.30 0.01 -9.30
C ILE A 45 0.16 0.08 -9.81
N ARG A 46 0.43 -0.42 -11.02
CA ARG A 46 1.78 -0.33 -11.64
C ARG A 46 2.06 1.08 -12.11
N ARG A 47 1.04 1.81 -12.59
CA ARG A 47 1.17 3.22 -12.94
C ARG A 47 1.44 4.05 -11.69
N ILE A 48 0.70 3.84 -10.60
CA ILE A 48 0.94 4.50 -9.31
C ILE A 48 2.37 4.24 -8.81
N GLY A 49 2.82 2.99 -8.85
CA GLY A 49 4.20 2.63 -8.47
C GLY A 49 5.25 3.42 -9.25
N ARG A 50 5.10 3.53 -10.58
CA ARG A 50 5.98 4.35 -11.42
C ARG A 50 5.88 5.84 -11.11
N THR A 51 4.67 6.37 -10.90
CA THR A 51 4.42 7.79 -10.61
C THR A 51 5.06 8.23 -9.29
N LEU A 52 4.98 7.38 -8.25
CA LEU A 52 5.48 7.70 -6.91
C LEU A 52 6.89 7.15 -6.63
N GLY A 53 7.51 6.44 -7.59
CA GLY A 53 8.82 5.81 -7.39
C GLY A 53 8.81 4.68 -6.35
N VAL A 54 7.68 4.00 -6.17
CA VAL A 54 7.50 2.94 -5.18
C VAL A 54 7.25 1.58 -5.84
N ASN A 55 7.55 0.50 -5.14
CA ASN A 55 7.19 -0.83 -5.63
C ASN A 55 5.65 -0.98 -5.69
N HIS A 56 5.10 -1.36 -6.84
CA HIS A 56 3.67 -1.60 -7.03
C HIS A 56 3.05 -2.60 -6.04
N GLN A 57 3.82 -3.56 -5.53
CA GLN A 57 3.35 -4.48 -4.49
C GLN A 57 3.11 -3.76 -3.16
N ASN A 58 3.90 -2.73 -2.83
CA ASN A 58 3.65 -1.89 -1.66
C ASN A 58 2.35 -1.10 -1.83
N VAL A 59 2.08 -0.57 -3.03
CA VAL A 59 0.80 0.10 -3.34
C VAL A 59 -0.38 -0.84 -3.09
N ALA A 60 -0.33 -2.07 -3.62
CA ALA A 60 -1.38 -3.07 -3.40
C ALA A 60 -1.57 -3.38 -1.90
N ASN A 61 -0.48 -3.51 -1.14
CA ASN A 61 -0.53 -3.76 0.29
C ASN A 61 -1.15 -2.58 1.06
N TRP A 62 -0.80 -1.34 0.72
CA TRP A 62 -1.36 -0.15 1.37
C TRP A 62 -2.84 0.03 1.08
N VAL A 63 -3.27 -0.19 -0.17
CA VAL A 63 -4.70 -0.19 -0.54
C VAL A 63 -5.45 -1.24 0.26
N LYS A 64 -4.94 -2.48 0.33
CA LYS A 64 -5.57 -3.55 1.11
C LYS A 64 -5.68 -3.20 2.60
N ALA A 65 -4.60 -2.67 3.18
CA ALA A 65 -4.59 -2.25 4.58
C ALA A 65 -5.58 -1.10 4.85
N HIS A 66 -5.70 -0.15 3.92
CA HIS A 66 -6.66 0.96 4.02
C HIS A 66 -8.11 0.46 3.95
N VAL A 67 -8.43 -0.46 3.04
CA VAL A 67 -9.78 -1.04 2.92
C VAL A 67 -10.23 -1.73 4.20
N VAL A 68 -9.33 -2.43 4.91
CA VAL A 68 -9.65 -3.08 6.19
C VAL A 68 -10.02 -2.08 7.29
N GLN A 69 -9.55 -0.84 7.20
CA GLN A 69 -9.84 0.23 8.18
C GLN A 69 -11.14 0.98 7.88
N LEU A 70 -11.74 0.79 6.70
CA LEU A 70 -12.96 1.49 6.35
C LEU A 70 -14.15 0.96 7.17
N PRO A 71 -15.05 1.83 7.65
CA PRO A 71 -16.27 1.39 8.30
C PRO A 71 -17.13 0.61 7.31
N ALA A 72 -18.00 -0.25 7.85
CA ALA A 72 -19.03 -0.88 7.04
C ALA A 72 -19.86 0.20 6.34
N ALA A 73 -20.23 -0.05 5.07
CA ALA A 73 -21.07 0.87 4.33
C ALA A 73 -22.39 1.09 5.11
N PRO A 74 -22.84 2.34 5.26
CA PRO A 74 -24.10 2.61 5.92
C PRO A 74 -25.23 1.96 5.12
N VAL A 75 -26.08 1.20 5.82
CA VAL A 75 -27.28 0.59 5.24
C VAL A 75 -28.48 1.46 5.62
N PRO A 76 -29.23 2.01 4.65
CA PRO A 76 -30.44 2.78 4.94
C PRO A 76 -31.50 1.95 5.68
N THR A 77 -32.22 2.55 6.62
CA THR A 77 -33.32 1.89 7.36
C THR A 77 -34.55 1.65 6.49
N GLU A 78 -34.79 2.53 5.52
CA GLU A 78 -35.85 2.43 4.53
C GLU A 78 -35.23 2.19 3.15
N VAL A 79 -35.73 1.19 2.43
CA VAL A 79 -35.20 0.81 1.11
C VAL A 79 -36.19 1.28 0.06
N GLU A 80 -35.81 2.30 -0.70
CA GLU A 80 -36.49 2.68 -1.94
C GLU A 80 -36.00 1.76 -3.07
N THR A 81 -36.87 1.37 -3.99
CA THR A 81 -36.48 0.58 -5.17
C THR A 81 -35.57 1.43 -6.05
N ILE A 82 -34.30 1.02 -6.16
CA ILE A 82 -33.30 1.64 -7.01
C ILE A 82 -33.02 0.69 -8.18
N GLU A 83 -33.13 1.19 -9.40
CA GLU A 83 -32.68 0.49 -10.60
C GLU A 83 -31.15 0.60 -10.69
N VAL A 84 -30.47 -0.54 -10.85
CA VAL A 84 -29.02 -0.59 -11.04
C VAL A 84 -28.76 -0.87 -12.51
N ASP A 85 -28.01 0.01 -13.19
CA ASP A 85 -27.59 -0.23 -14.56
C ASP A 85 -26.64 -1.44 -14.65
N GLU A 86 -26.76 -2.22 -15.73
CA GLU A 86 -25.91 -3.39 -15.96
C GLU A 86 -24.45 -2.98 -16.18
N LEU A 87 -23.57 -3.40 -15.27
CA LEU A 87 -22.13 -3.17 -15.38
C LEU A 87 -21.41 -4.49 -15.69
N PHE A 88 -20.80 -4.57 -16.88
CA PHE A 88 -20.03 -5.75 -17.29
C PHE A 88 -18.53 -5.56 -16.98
N THR A 89 -17.96 -6.47 -16.19
CA THR A 89 -16.51 -6.53 -15.94
C THR A 89 -15.97 -7.93 -16.22
N PHE A 90 -14.89 -8.01 -17.02
CA PHE A 90 -14.18 -9.26 -17.24
C PHE A 90 -13.30 -9.60 -16.03
N VAL A 91 -13.64 -10.69 -15.34
CA VAL A 91 -12.86 -11.20 -14.21
C VAL A 91 -12.31 -12.57 -14.55
N GLU A 92 -10.99 -12.66 -14.72
CA GLU A 92 -10.32 -13.94 -14.95
C GLU A 92 -10.10 -14.65 -13.60
N LYS A 93 -10.68 -15.85 -13.45
CA LYS A 93 -10.39 -16.71 -12.29
C LYS A 93 -9.15 -17.55 -12.60
N LYS A 94 -8.07 -17.32 -11.85
CA LYS A 94 -6.86 -18.11 -11.97
C LYS A 94 -7.14 -19.55 -11.52
N SER A 95 -7.02 -20.53 -12.41
CA SER A 95 -7.11 -21.94 -12.05
C SER A 95 -5.88 -22.36 -11.23
N LEU A 96 -6.07 -23.26 -10.27
CA LEU A 96 -4.95 -23.88 -9.57
C LEU A 96 -4.14 -24.71 -10.60
N PRO A 97 -2.80 -24.64 -10.58
CA PRO A 97 -1.99 -25.51 -11.44
C PRO A 97 -2.22 -26.97 -11.01
N THR A 98 -2.60 -27.80 -11.99
CA THR A 98 -2.76 -29.26 -11.84
C THR A 98 -1.43 -29.96 -11.68
#